data_AF-A0A9E6BBJ4-F1
#
_entry.id   AF-A0A9E6BBJ4-F1
#
_cell.length_a   1.000
_cell.length_b   1.000
_cell.length_c   1.000
_cell.angle_alpha   90.00
_cell.angle_beta   90.00
_cell.angle_gamma   90.00
#
_symmetry.space_group_name_H-M   'P 1'
#
loop_
_entity.id
_entity.type
_entity.pdbx_description
1 polymer ?
#
loop_
_entity_poly.entity_id
_entity_poly.type
_entity_poly.pdbx_seq_one_letter_code
_entity_poly.pdbx_strand_id
1 'polypeptide(L)'
;MPSLFEGLPLTGIEAQVSGVPCIFSSNISPQVVISPACKLMDITNPETWGEQMGVFIDSKRERSDLSRISADSGYDINDAIKVLEDIYSKAGNAN
;
A
#
# COMPACT_ATOMS: atom_id res chain seq x y z
N MET A 1 4.96 -6.96 -6.88
CA MET A 1 5.98 -7.25 -5.86
C MET A 1 5.70 -8.64 -5.25
N PRO A 2 6.34 -9.69 -5.77
CA PRO A 2 6.18 -11.06 -5.30
C PRO A 2 7.05 -11.32 -4.06
N SER A 3 6.69 -10.73 -2.91
CA SER A 3 7.42 -10.93 -1.64
C SER A 3 6.96 -12.21 -0.93
N LEU A 4 7.90 -12.96 -0.34
CA LEU A 4 7.59 -14.11 0.52
C LEU A 4 7.21 -13.69 1.94
N PHE A 5 7.89 -12.68 2.48
CA PHE A 5 7.64 -12.08 3.79
C PHE A 5 7.94 -10.60 3.74
N GLU A 6 7.01 -9.77 4.22
CA GLU A 6 7.21 -8.37 4.55
C GLU A 6 6.23 -7.96 5.65
N GLY A 7 6.60 -6.95 6.44
CA GLY A 7 5.65 -6.30 7.34
C GLY A 7 4.67 -5.46 6.52
N LEU A 8 5.01 -4.19 6.32
CA LEU A 8 4.28 -3.29 5.44
C LEU A 8 5.26 -2.67 4.42
N PRO A 9 5.18 -3.01 3.12
CA PRO A 9 6.04 -2.43 2.10
C PRO A 9 5.65 -0.97 1.83
N LEU A 10 6.43 -0.02 2.35
CA LEU A 10 6.19 1.40 2.08
C LEU A 10 6.29 1.74 0.59
N THR A 11 7.20 1.07 -0.13
CA THR A 11 7.32 1.21 -1.59
C THR A 11 6.04 0.79 -2.34
N GLY A 12 5.30 -0.19 -1.79
CA GLY A 12 4.00 -0.60 -2.31
C GLY A 12 2.91 0.44 -2.07
N ILE A 13 2.97 1.17 -0.95
CA ILE A 13 2.11 2.31 -0.65
C ILE A 13 2.42 3.46 -1.62
N GLU A 14 3.69 3.83 -1.78
CA GLU A 14 4.16 4.92 -2.66
C GLU A 14 3.76 4.69 -4.13
N ALA A 15 3.88 3.45 -4.61
CA ALA A 15 3.46 3.08 -5.96
C ALA A 15 1.95 3.32 -6.19
N GLN A 16 1.12 2.93 -5.23
CA GLN A 16 -0.33 3.12 -5.32
C GLN A 16 -0.74 4.59 -5.23
N VAL A 17 -0.12 5.37 -4.34
CA VAL A 17 -0.33 6.83 -4.26
C VAL A 17 0.02 7.50 -5.58
N SER A 18 1.05 6.99 -6.29
CA SER A 18 1.45 7.46 -7.62
C SER A 18 0.51 7.02 -8.75
N GLY A 19 -0.62 6.37 -8.42
CA GLY A 19 -1.59 5.87 -9.39
C GLY A 19 -1.11 4.64 -10.16
N VAL A 20 -0.08 3.94 -9.70
CA VAL A 20 0.45 2.74 -10.37
C VAL A 20 -0.37 1.52 -9.94
N PRO A 21 -0.98 0.78 -10.89
CA PRO A 21 -1.60 -0.51 -10.58
C PRO A 21 -0.59 -1.47 -9.98
N CYS A 22 -0.98 -2.13 -8.89
CA CYS A 22 -0.08 -2.96 -8.11
C CYS A 22 -0.61 -4.39 -7.96
N ILE A 23 0.29 -5.35 -8.09
CA ILE A 23 0.06 -6.74 -7.73
C ILE A 23 1.02 -7.09 -6.60
N PHE A 24 0.50 -7.53 -5.48
CA PHE A 24 1.27 -7.98 -4.33
C PHE A 24 1.00 -9.44 -4.04
N SER A 25 1.98 -10.09 -3.41
CA SER A 25 1.79 -11.43 -2.85
C SER A 25 0.70 -11.42 -1.79
N SER A 26 -0.15 -12.45 -1.76
CA SER A 26 -1.09 -12.67 -0.65
C SER A 26 -0.40 -13.04 0.67
N ASN A 27 0.91 -13.27 0.67
CA ASN A 27 1.69 -13.58 1.87
C ASN A 27 2.10 -12.34 2.69
N ILE A 28 1.84 -11.12 2.18
CA ILE A 28 2.13 -9.88 2.89
C ILE A 28 0.88 -9.26 3.51
N SER A 29 1.06 -8.28 4.39
CA SER A 29 -0.05 -7.63 5.10
C SER A 29 -1.09 -7.03 4.14
N PRO A 30 -2.39 -7.35 4.30
CA PRO A 30 -3.47 -6.74 3.51
C PRO A 30 -3.57 -5.22 3.66
N GLN A 31 -2.98 -4.65 4.71
CA GLN A 31 -2.89 -3.20 4.93
C GLN A 31 -2.17 -2.48 3.78
N VAL A 32 -1.36 -3.18 2.99
CA VAL A 32 -0.74 -2.61 1.79
C VAL A 32 -1.78 -2.14 0.78
N VAL A 33 -2.98 -2.73 0.74
CA VAL A 33 -3.99 -2.44 -0.28
C VAL A 33 -4.74 -1.17 0.08
N ILE A 34 -4.35 -0.06 -0.54
CA ILE A 34 -4.98 1.25 -0.30
C ILE A 34 -5.71 1.79 -1.53
N SER A 35 -5.44 1.24 -2.71
CA SER A 35 -6.05 1.70 -3.97
C SER A 35 -6.96 0.66 -4.63
N PRO A 36 -7.98 1.09 -5.39
CA PRO A 36 -8.78 0.19 -6.23
C PRO A 36 -7.95 -0.51 -7.33
N ALA A 37 -6.76 0.00 -7.64
CA ALA A 37 -5.83 -0.52 -8.64
C ALA A 37 -4.89 -1.60 -8.10
N CYS A 38 -5.24 -2.22 -6.98
CA CYS A 38 -4.36 -3.14 -6.27
C CYS A 38 -5.00 -4.52 -6.10
N LYS A 39 -4.20 -5.58 -6.27
CA LYS A 39 -4.61 -6.97 -6.08
C LYS A 39 -3.58 -7.73 -5.24
N LEU A 40 -4.08 -8.55 -4.30
CA LEU A 40 -3.31 -9.59 -3.64
C LEU A 40 -3.48 -10.89 -4.40
N MET A 41 -2.39 -11.56 -4.72
CA MET A 41 -2.39 -12.79 -5.52
C MET A 41 -1.40 -13.80 -4.95
N ASP A 42 -1.71 -15.08 -5.11
CA ASP A 42 -0.80 -16.15 -4.71
C ASP A 42 0.51 -16.04 -5.49
N ILE A 43 1.62 -16.05 -4.77
CA ILE A 43 2.97 -15.94 -5.34
C ILE A 43 3.39 -17.20 -6.12
N THR A 44 2.75 -18.35 -5.83
CA THR A 44 3.11 -19.64 -6.44
C THR A 44 2.60 -19.82 -7.86
N ASN A 45 1.72 -18.92 -8.34
CA ASN A 45 1.11 -19.01 -9.66
C ASN A 45 1.47 -17.78 -10.54
N PRO A 46 2.66 -17.75 -11.17
CA PRO A 46 3.12 -16.62 -11.97
C PRO A 46 2.28 -16.36 -13.24
N GLU A 47 1.59 -17.36 -13.77
CA GLU A 47 0.73 -17.19 -14.95
C GLU A 47 -0.41 -16.22 -14.64
N THR A 48 -1.06 -16.39 -13.49
CA THR A 48 -2.16 -15.49 -13.06
C THR A 48 -1.70 -14.05 -12.87
N TRP A 49 -0.45 -13.83 -12.48
CA TRP A 49 0.12 -12.49 -12.39
C TRP A 49 0.25 -11.85 -13.77
N GLY A 50 0.72 -12.61 -14.76
CA GLY A 50 0.82 -12.14 -16.15
C GLY A 50 -0.55 -11.79 -16.73
N GLU A 51 -1.56 -12.63 -16.50
CA GLU A 51 -2.94 -12.36 -16.91
C GLU A 51 -3.47 -11.06 -16.26
N GLN A 52 -3.27 -10.90 -14.95
CA GLN A 52 -3.71 -9.70 -14.24
C GLN A 52 -2.97 -8.44 -14.71
N MET A 53 -1.69 -8.53 -15.06
CA MET A 53 -0.97 -7.42 -15.70
C MET A 53 -1.58 -7.06 -17.05
N GLY A 54 -1.94 -8.05 -17.86
CA GLY A 54 -2.66 -7.84 -19.13
C GLY A 54 -3.98 -7.09 -18.92
N VAL A 55 -4.79 -7.49 -17.94
CA VAL A 55 -6.03 -6.80 -17.57
C VAL A 55 -5.78 -5.34 -17.20
N PHE A 56 -4.73 -5.03 -16.43
CA PHE A 56 -4.40 -3.65 -16.09
C PHE A 56 -3.98 -2.82 -17.30
N ILE A 57 -3.21 -3.40 -18.23
CA ILE A 57 -2.81 -2.74 -19.48
C ILE A 57 -4.03 -2.44 -20.37
N ASP A 58 -4.89 -3.44 -20.56
CA ASP A 58 -6.05 -3.34 -21.45
C ASP A 58 -7.14 -2.39 -20.92
N SER A 59 -7.21 -2.22 -19.59
CA SER A 59 -8.19 -1.34 -18.96
C SER A 59 -8.05 0.14 -19.33
N LYS A 60 -6.95 0.54 -20.00
CA LYS A 60 -6.64 1.94 -20.39
C LYS A 60 -6.94 2.94 -19.27
N ARG A 61 -6.64 2.57 -18.02
CA ARG A 61 -6.91 3.44 -16.87
C ARG A 61 -6.14 4.74 -17.03
N GLU A 62 -6.86 5.84 -16.98
CA GLU A 62 -6.23 7.10 -16.64
C GLU A 62 -5.71 7.02 -15.20
N ARG A 63 -4.55 7.63 -14.95
CA ARG A 63 -4.09 7.85 -13.58
C ARG A 63 -5.10 8.75 -12.90
N SER A 64 -5.99 8.15 -12.12
CA SER A 64 -6.91 8.87 -11.25
C SER A 64 -6.10 9.70 -10.27
N ASP A 65 -6.58 10.89 -9.93
CA ASP A 65 -6.04 11.65 -8.81
C ASP A 65 -6.25 10.84 -7.53
N LEU A 66 -5.16 10.27 -7.01
CA LEU A 66 -5.10 9.54 -5.76
C LEU A 66 -4.32 10.31 -4.70
N SER A 67 -4.14 11.62 -4.85
CA SER A 67 -3.36 12.47 -3.94
C SER A 67 -3.79 12.35 -2.47
N ARG A 68 -5.06 12.03 -2.22
CA ARG A 68 -5.64 11.88 -0.88
C ARG A 68 -5.60 10.46 -0.32
N ILE A 69 -5.27 9.46 -1.13
CA ILE A 69 -5.46 8.06 -0.76
C ILE A 69 -4.58 7.63 0.41
N SER A 70 -3.37 8.20 0.52
CA SER A 70 -2.48 7.96 1.65
C SER A 70 -3.11 8.46 2.95
N ALA A 71 -3.63 9.69 2.96
CA ALA A 71 -4.27 10.27 4.13
C ALA A 71 -5.54 9.52 4.53
N ASP A 72 -6.42 9.23 3.56
CA ASP A 72 -7.68 8.51 3.80
C ASP A 72 -7.42 7.06 4.29
N SER A 73 -6.23 6.50 4.01
CA SER A 73 -5.81 5.16 4.45
C SER A 73 -4.96 5.16 5.73
N GLY A 74 -4.79 6.30 6.41
CA GLY A 74 -4.04 6.41 7.66
C GLY A 74 -2.52 6.46 7.50
N TYR A 75 -2.03 6.79 6.29
CA TYR A 75 -0.61 6.96 5.97
C TYR A 75 -0.23 8.44 5.82
N ASP A 76 -0.98 9.38 6.41
CA ASP A 76 -0.57 10.78 6.48
C ASP A 76 0.58 10.96 7.48
N ILE A 77 1.64 11.63 7.04
CA ILE A 77 2.80 11.93 7.89
C ILE A 77 2.43 12.81 9.09
N ASN A 78 1.46 13.72 8.93
CA ASN A 78 1.02 14.60 10.00
C ASN A 78 0.29 13.82 11.10
N ASP A 79 -0.39 12.73 10.77
CA ASP A 79 -1.02 11.87 11.76
C ASP A 79 0.01 11.01 12.49
N ALA A 80 1.01 10.50 11.77
CA ALA A 80 2.15 9.80 12.39
C ALA A 80 2.91 10.70 13.39
N ILE A 81 3.10 11.99 13.05
CA ILE A 81 3.72 12.98 13.95
C ILE A 81 2.92 13.11 15.25
N LYS A 82 1.60 13.32 15.17
CA LYS A 82 0.74 13.46 16.38
C LYS A 82 0.81 12.22 17.28
N VAL A 83 0.83 11.02 16.68
CA VAL A 83 0.95 9.77 17.43
C VAL A 83 2.27 9.71 18.17
N LEU A 84 3.38 10.07 17.51
CA LEU A 84 4.69 10.10 18.16
C LEU A 84 4.76 11.15 19.26
N GLU A 85 4.25 12.37 19.03
CA GLU A 85 4.20 13.44 20.04
C GLU A 85 3.46 13.00 21.30
N ASP A 86 2.33 12.32 21.16
CA ASP A 86 1.53 11.80 22.28
C ASP A 86 2.29 10.71 23.06
N ILE A 87 2.93 9.77 22.36
CA ILE A 87 3.75 8.71 22.96
C ILE A 87 4.89 9.33 23.79
N TYR A 88 5.65 10.27 23.21
CA TYR A 88 6.77 10.91 23.90
C TYR A 88 6.32 11.79 25.07
N SER A 89 5.20 12.51 24.92
CA SER A 89 4.64 13.34 26.00
C SER A 89 4.21 12.49 27.19
N LYS A 90 3.58 11.34 26.95
CA LYS A 90 3.18 10.40 28.00
C LYS A 90 4.39 9.77 28.71
N ALA A 91 5.41 9.38 27.95
CA ALA A 91 6.63 8.82 28.53
C ALA A 91 7.41 9.85 29.37
N GLY A 92 7.43 11.12 28.94
CA GLY A 92 8.08 12.21 29.66
C GLY A 92 7.36 12.59 30.97
N ASN A 93 6.03 12.52 31.00
CA ASN A 93 5.19 12.83 32.16
C ASN A 93 5.01 11.66 33.15
N ALA A 94 5.55 10.47 32.84
CA ALA A 94 5.49 9.29 33.71
C ALA A 94 6.63 9.23 34.75
N ASN A 95 7.41 10.31 34.90
CA ASN A 95 8.45 10.49 35.92
C ASN A 95 7.98 11.47 37.02
#